data_AF-A0A6A6FR17-F1
#
_entry.id   AF-A0A6A6FR17-F1
#
_cell.length_a   1.000
_cell.length_b   1.000
_cell.length_c   1.000
_cell.angle_alpha   90.00
_cell.angle_beta   90.00
_cell.angle_gamma   90.00
#
_symmetry.space_group_name_H-M   'P 1'
#
loop_
_entity.id
_entity.type
_entity.pdbx_description
1 polymer ?
#
loop_
_entity_poly.entity_id
_entity_poly.type
_entity_poly.pdbx_seq_one_letter_code
_entity_poly.pdbx_strand_id
1 'polypeptide(L)'
;MHRAKVLNAARILADINYYLTKEKGGGDTHTQAGTAAERLEQHDVHAVTVTDVRSVGDGFSLDTHGFQYLKNKLDLPNACKDKDSIITLGYEKSANLIRETTQATRVVPFGHVHRVHSHTGTIEHARQIQPDEFVAKASPSMYCHIDQSPRGAIQLLRSRFSPEGAAQPLIVWDFGSVKEESDLCPSTAVIPKAMAKMVAVPKGGGFEMWVVAANEEHKWYWMSAQQPDEPLLLKIYDSKKEGIARFCPHTAVQT
;
A
#
# COMPACT_ATOMS: atom_id res chain seq x y z
N MET A 1 2.21 -14.18 17.83
CA MET A 1 3.06 -13.83 16.69
C MET A 1 3.55 -15.12 16.07
N HIS A 2 2.96 -15.51 14.95
CA HIS A 2 3.44 -16.63 14.15
C HIS A 2 4.16 -16.06 12.93
N ARG A 3 5.30 -16.66 12.57
CA ARG A 3 6.03 -16.34 11.33
C ARG A 3 5.45 -17.16 10.20
N ALA A 4 5.59 -16.70 8.96
CA ALA A 4 5.13 -17.46 7.82
C ALA A 4 5.80 -18.84 7.78
N LYS A 5 5.00 -19.89 7.56
CA LYS A 5 5.48 -21.25 7.41
C LYS A 5 5.64 -21.56 5.93
N VAL A 6 6.87 -21.86 5.50
CA VAL A 6 7.11 -22.35 4.13
C VAL A 6 6.34 -23.66 3.93
N LEU A 7 5.47 -23.70 2.93
CA LEU A 7 4.74 -24.91 2.53
C LEU A 7 5.55 -25.69 1.48
N ASN A 8 6.14 -24.96 0.54
CA ASN A 8 7.16 -25.43 -0.41
C ASN A 8 7.85 -24.20 -1.05
N ALA A 9 8.79 -24.42 -1.97
CA ALA A 9 9.52 -23.33 -2.64
C ALA A 9 8.64 -22.32 -3.40
N ALA A 10 7.39 -22.66 -3.73
CA ALA A 10 6.45 -21.83 -4.45
C ALA A 10 5.38 -21.16 -3.55
N ARG A 11 5.24 -21.59 -2.28
CA ARG A 11 4.11 -21.17 -1.41
C ARG A 11 4.51 -21.09 0.07
N ILE A 12 4.07 -20.03 0.73
CA ILE A 12 4.15 -19.86 2.18
C ILE A 12 2.74 -19.75 2.76
N LEU A 13 2.54 -20.19 4.00
CA LEU A 13 1.37 -19.89 4.81
C LEU A 13 1.71 -18.68 5.68
N ALA A 14 0.99 -17.58 5.56
CA ALA A 14 1.26 -16.35 6.32
C ALA A 14 -0.02 -15.79 6.95
N ASP A 15 0.12 -15.21 8.14
CA ASP A 15 -0.96 -14.48 8.81
C ASP A 15 -1.20 -13.14 8.07
N ILE A 16 -2.39 -12.94 7.53
CA ILE A 16 -2.86 -11.67 6.99
C ILE A 16 -3.80 -11.02 8.00
N ASN A 17 -3.49 -9.77 8.33
CA ASN A 17 -4.29 -8.94 9.20
C ASN A 17 -5.32 -8.17 8.36
N TYR A 18 -6.55 -8.69 8.28
CA TYR A 18 -7.68 -8.00 7.66
C TYR A 18 -8.33 -7.02 8.63
N TYR A 19 -9.20 -6.16 8.10
CA TYR A 19 -10.03 -5.26 8.91
C TYR A 19 -10.95 -6.06 9.83
N LEU A 20 -10.86 -5.78 11.13
CA LEU A 20 -11.80 -6.31 12.11
C LEU A 20 -13.13 -5.55 11.98
N THR A 21 -14.13 -6.18 11.37
CA THR A 21 -15.43 -5.53 11.14
C THR A 21 -16.23 -5.38 12.44
N LYS A 22 -17.22 -4.49 12.46
CA LYS A 22 -18.06 -4.24 13.65
C LYS A 22 -18.83 -5.47 14.11
N GLU A 23 -19.26 -6.30 13.17
CA GLU A 23 -19.96 -7.57 13.42
C GLU A 23 -19.05 -8.58 14.14
N LYS A 24 -17.72 -8.45 13.98
CA LYS A 24 -16.69 -9.23 14.67
C LYS A 24 -16.13 -8.53 15.93
N GLY A 25 -16.74 -7.42 16.37
CA GLY A 25 -16.34 -6.66 17.55
C GLY A 25 -15.31 -5.55 17.29
N GLY A 26 -15.08 -5.17 16.03
CA GLY A 26 -14.21 -4.06 15.65
C GLY A 26 -14.80 -2.66 15.88
N GLY A 27 -13.93 -1.65 15.74
CA GLY A 27 -14.25 -0.24 16.00
C GLY A 27 -14.90 0.52 14.83
N ASP A 28 -14.98 1.84 14.97
CA ASP A 28 -15.31 2.75 13.87
C ASP A 28 -14.14 2.89 12.89
N THR A 29 -14.43 3.15 11.61
CA THR A 29 -13.43 3.29 10.53
C THR A 29 -12.72 4.66 10.52
N HIS A 30 -12.15 5.03 11.66
CA HIS A 30 -11.39 6.28 11.87
C HIS A 30 -10.00 5.97 12.40
N THR A 31 -9.04 5.76 11.49
CA THR A 31 -7.66 5.45 11.85
C THR A 31 -6.87 6.74 12.12
N GLN A 32 -6.33 6.89 13.34
CA GLN A 32 -5.36 7.96 13.64
C GLN A 32 -3.98 7.56 13.10
N ALA A 33 -3.71 7.93 11.85
CA ALA A 33 -2.54 7.43 11.14
C ALA A 33 -1.23 7.73 11.87
N GLY A 34 -0.40 6.71 12.04
CA GLY A 34 0.90 6.75 12.71
C GLY A 34 0.90 6.90 14.24
N THR A 35 -0.24 6.91 14.94
CA THR A 35 -0.24 6.93 16.42
C THR A 35 0.01 5.55 17.02
N ALA A 36 0.32 5.48 18.31
CA ALA A 36 0.46 4.21 19.02
C ALA A 36 -0.82 3.36 18.98
N ALA A 37 -2.00 4.00 19.00
CA ALA A 37 -3.28 3.32 18.84
C ALA A 37 -3.42 2.59 17.49
N GLU A 38 -3.09 3.24 16.36
CA GLU A 38 -3.04 2.59 15.04
C GLU A 38 -2.05 1.43 15.04
N ARG A 39 -0.83 1.64 15.57
CA ARG A 39 0.19 0.57 15.60
C ARG A 39 -0.25 -0.65 16.41
N LEU A 40 -1.16 -0.49 17.38
CA LEU A 40 -1.65 -1.55 18.27
C LEU A 40 -3.09 -2.00 17.95
N GLU A 41 -3.65 -1.55 16.82
CA GLU A 41 -5.00 -1.88 16.39
C GLU A 41 -5.18 -3.41 16.21
N GLN A 42 -6.36 -3.91 16.58
CA GLN A 42 -6.70 -5.32 16.44
C GLN A 42 -7.25 -5.61 15.04
N HIS A 43 -6.92 -6.81 14.53
CA HIS A 43 -7.19 -7.21 13.16
C HIS A 43 -7.88 -8.57 13.13
N ASP A 44 -8.65 -8.82 12.08
CA ASP A 44 -9.21 -10.14 11.76
C ASP A 44 -8.09 -10.96 11.09
N VAL A 45 -7.40 -11.79 11.87
CA VAL A 45 -6.17 -12.48 11.42
C VAL A 45 -6.49 -13.82 10.79
N HIS A 46 -6.11 -14.01 9.53
CA HIS A 46 -6.32 -15.25 8.77
C HIS A 46 -5.00 -15.80 8.24
N ALA A 47 -4.74 -17.08 8.48
CA ALA A 47 -3.60 -17.78 7.89
C ALA A 47 -3.90 -18.16 6.44
N VAL A 48 -3.33 -17.44 5.47
CA VAL A 48 -3.59 -17.64 4.03
C VAL A 48 -2.38 -18.24 3.32
N THR A 49 -2.63 -18.91 2.19
CA THR A 49 -1.56 -19.33 1.29
C THR A 49 -1.14 -18.16 0.38
N VAL A 50 0.10 -17.72 0.51
CA VAL A 50 0.74 -16.71 -0.35
C VAL A 50 1.63 -17.43 -1.37
N THR A 51 1.43 -17.14 -2.65
CA THR A 51 2.17 -17.77 -3.77
C THR A 51 3.35 -16.91 -4.21
N ASP A 52 4.52 -17.50 -4.39
CA ASP A 52 5.67 -16.81 -4.97
C ASP A 52 5.45 -16.60 -6.47
N VAL A 53 5.49 -15.36 -6.95
CA VAL A 53 5.33 -15.03 -8.37
C VAL A 53 6.39 -15.70 -9.24
N ARG A 54 7.59 -15.97 -8.69
CA ARG A 54 8.64 -16.71 -9.43
C ARG A 54 8.22 -18.14 -9.82
N SER A 55 7.21 -18.71 -9.14
CA SER A 55 6.67 -20.05 -9.40
C SER A 55 5.57 -20.12 -10.46
N VAL A 56 4.99 -18.98 -10.83
CA VAL A 56 3.84 -18.89 -11.75
C VAL A 56 4.11 -18.00 -12.97
N GLY A 57 5.25 -17.31 -13.02
CA GLY A 57 5.75 -16.61 -14.20
C GLY A 57 5.27 -15.16 -14.36
N ASP A 58 5.63 -14.56 -15.49
CA ASP A 58 5.55 -13.11 -15.71
C ASP A 58 4.17 -12.62 -16.22
N GLY A 59 3.09 -13.30 -15.86
CA GLY A 59 1.71 -12.97 -16.26
C GLY A 59 1.08 -11.77 -15.52
N PHE A 60 1.82 -11.15 -14.61
CA PHE A 60 1.39 -9.99 -13.84
C PHE A 60 1.70 -8.71 -14.60
N SER A 61 0.67 -7.94 -14.94
CA SER A 61 0.82 -6.60 -15.48
C SER A 61 0.05 -5.60 -14.63
N LEU A 62 0.13 -4.33 -14.98
CA LEU A 62 -0.66 -3.31 -14.31
C LEU A 62 -2.08 -3.20 -14.83
N ASP A 63 -2.33 -3.44 -16.12
CA ASP A 63 -3.69 -3.36 -16.70
C ASP A 63 -4.44 -4.68 -16.59
N THR A 64 -3.67 -5.77 -16.52
CA THR A 64 -3.97 -6.88 -15.63
C THR A 64 -3.48 -6.55 -14.20
N HIS A 65 -2.86 -7.49 -13.48
CA HIS A 65 -2.98 -7.78 -12.04
C HIS A 65 -2.81 -6.70 -10.93
N GLY A 66 -2.74 -5.37 -11.14
CA GLY A 66 -2.73 -4.39 -10.02
C GLY A 66 -1.41 -4.19 -9.33
N PHE A 67 -0.57 -5.17 -9.54
CA PHE A 67 0.81 -5.18 -9.23
C PHE A 67 1.54 -5.70 -10.47
N GLN A 68 2.64 -5.06 -10.82
CA GLN A 68 3.53 -5.54 -11.87
C GLN A 68 4.94 -5.54 -11.33
N TYR A 69 5.52 -6.74 -11.29
CA TYR A 69 6.94 -6.89 -11.08
C TYR A 69 7.63 -6.64 -12.41
N LEU A 70 8.56 -5.70 -12.42
CA LEU A 70 9.44 -5.45 -13.56
C LEU A 70 10.83 -5.97 -13.20
N LYS A 71 11.62 -6.40 -14.19
CA LYS A 71 12.99 -6.93 -13.98
C LYS A 71 14.00 -6.03 -14.66
N ASN A 72 15.14 -5.80 -14.00
CA ASN A 72 16.27 -5.00 -14.52
C ASN A 72 15.84 -3.57 -14.93
N LYS A 73 14.86 -2.99 -14.23
CA LYS A 73 14.23 -1.71 -14.63
C LYS A 73 14.62 -0.52 -13.78
N LEU A 74 15.09 -0.71 -12.54
CA LEU A 74 15.24 0.41 -11.60
C LEU A 74 16.23 0.15 -10.46
N ASP A 75 17.54 0.24 -10.70
CA ASP A 75 18.51 0.30 -9.59
C ASP A 75 18.41 1.66 -8.86
N LEU A 76 17.60 1.69 -7.79
CA LEU A 76 17.56 2.78 -6.82
C LEU A 76 18.58 2.66 -5.68
N PRO A 77 18.88 1.49 -5.09
CA PRO A 77 19.67 1.41 -3.85
C PRO A 77 21.10 1.97 -3.95
N ASN A 78 21.72 1.95 -5.13
CA ASN A 78 23.00 2.65 -5.33
C ASN A 78 22.88 4.18 -5.37
N ALA A 79 21.69 4.69 -5.71
CA ALA A 79 21.42 6.06 -6.12
C ALA A 79 20.47 6.85 -5.21
N CYS A 80 19.89 6.21 -4.17
CA CYS A 80 18.83 6.76 -3.32
C CYS A 80 19.02 6.32 -1.85
N LYS A 81 20.11 6.75 -1.21
CA LYS A 81 20.50 6.33 0.16
C LYS A 81 19.90 7.23 1.26
N ASP A 82 19.42 8.39 0.87
CA ASP A 82 18.90 9.44 1.75
C ASP A 82 17.67 10.11 1.11
N LYS A 83 17.03 11.00 1.86
CA LYS A 83 15.81 11.68 1.42
C LYS A 83 16.03 12.56 0.18
N ASP A 84 17.18 13.21 0.06
CA ASP A 84 17.43 14.22 -0.97
C ASP A 84 17.79 13.56 -2.30
N SER A 85 18.53 12.46 -2.27
CA SER A 85 18.77 11.58 -3.43
C SER A 85 17.49 10.87 -3.92
N ILE A 86 16.58 10.47 -3.02
CA ILE A 86 15.24 10.00 -3.41
C ILE A 86 14.45 11.09 -4.15
N ILE A 87 14.45 12.33 -3.66
CA ILE A 87 13.69 13.44 -4.27
C ILE A 87 14.30 13.89 -5.60
N THR A 88 15.63 13.96 -5.69
CA THR A 88 16.32 14.48 -6.88
C THR A 88 16.42 13.46 -8.00
N LEU A 89 16.63 12.18 -7.69
CA LEU A 89 16.90 11.14 -8.69
C LEU A 89 15.86 10.00 -8.67
N GLY A 90 15.45 9.56 -7.48
CA GLY A 90 14.45 8.50 -7.32
C GLY A 90 13.10 8.87 -7.93
N TYR A 91 12.66 10.11 -7.74
CA TYR A 91 11.41 10.64 -8.32
C TYR A 91 11.44 10.66 -9.85
N GLU A 92 12.53 11.14 -10.47
CA GLU A 92 12.65 11.20 -11.93
C GLU A 92 12.66 9.78 -12.53
N LYS A 93 13.52 8.90 -12.01
CA LYS A 93 13.61 7.51 -12.47
C LYS A 93 12.27 6.76 -12.32
N SER A 94 11.59 6.93 -11.18
CA SER A 94 10.28 6.31 -10.95
C SER A 94 9.20 6.88 -11.87
N ALA A 95 9.19 8.19 -12.11
CA ALA A 95 8.25 8.82 -13.04
C ALA A 95 8.45 8.36 -14.48
N ASN A 96 9.70 8.18 -14.91
CA ASN A 96 10.04 7.66 -16.23
C ASN A 96 9.64 6.20 -16.38
N LEU A 97 9.92 5.35 -15.37
CA LEU A 97 9.48 3.95 -15.36
C LEU A 97 7.96 3.81 -15.43
N ILE A 98 7.22 4.59 -14.64
CA ILE A 98 5.75 4.61 -14.68
C ILE A 98 5.27 5.05 -16.06
N ARG A 99 5.86 6.11 -16.65
CA ARG A 99 5.52 6.59 -18.00
C ARG A 99 5.74 5.52 -19.07
N GLU A 100 6.88 4.84 -19.06
CA GLU A 100 7.17 3.74 -19.99
C GLU A 100 6.18 2.60 -19.85
N THR A 101 5.86 2.21 -18.61
CA THR A 101 5.01 1.04 -18.33
C THR A 101 3.53 1.31 -18.62
N THR A 102 3.05 2.54 -18.40
CA THR A 102 1.62 2.91 -18.51
C THR A 102 1.27 3.73 -19.75
N GLN A 103 2.28 4.19 -20.52
CA GLN A 103 2.13 5.17 -21.60
C GLN A 103 1.49 6.51 -21.15
N ALA A 104 1.52 6.82 -19.85
CA ALA A 104 0.92 8.03 -19.30
C ALA A 104 1.55 9.31 -19.84
N THR A 105 0.73 10.22 -20.37
CA THR A 105 1.18 11.54 -20.88
C THR A 105 1.83 12.40 -19.79
N ARG A 106 1.45 12.21 -18.52
CA ARG A 106 1.99 12.93 -17.37
C ARG A 106 2.08 12.02 -16.14
N VAL A 107 3.22 12.07 -15.45
CA VAL A 107 3.44 11.44 -14.15
C VAL A 107 3.99 12.49 -13.20
N VAL A 108 3.47 12.56 -11.97
CA VAL A 108 3.89 13.53 -10.94
C VAL A 108 4.12 12.81 -9.62
N PRO A 109 5.39 12.55 -9.23
CA PRO A 109 5.72 12.07 -7.90
C PRO A 109 5.27 13.08 -6.83
N PHE A 110 4.55 12.62 -5.81
CA PHE A 110 3.92 13.50 -4.81
C PHE A 110 4.32 13.19 -3.36
N GLY A 111 5.01 12.06 -3.12
CA GLY A 111 5.46 11.59 -1.82
C GLY A 111 6.25 10.27 -1.92
N HIS A 112 6.91 9.88 -0.84
CA HIS A 112 7.56 8.58 -0.67
C HIS A 112 7.57 8.19 0.82
N VAL A 113 7.77 6.90 1.12
CA VAL A 113 7.98 6.41 2.49
C VAL A 113 9.24 5.55 2.50
N HIS A 114 10.30 6.02 3.17
CA HIS A 114 11.52 5.24 3.37
C HIS A 114 11.36 4.39 4.64
N ARG A 115 11.13 3.08 4.47
CA ARG A 115 10.89 2.15 5.58
C ARG A 115 12.22 1.53 6.03
N VAL A 116 12.74 2.00 7.16
CA VAL A 116 14.08 1.67 7.70
C VAL A 116 14.03 0.97 9.06
N HIS A 117 12.84 0.68 9.60
CA HIS A 117 12.67 0.07 10.91
C HIS A 117 11.83 -1.20 10.86
N SER A 118 12.12 -2.14 11.77
CA SER A 118 11.34 -3.36 11.89
C SER A 118 9.94 -3.08 12.43
N HIS A 119 8.98 -3.93 12.03
CA HIS A 119 7.63 -3.88 12.61
C HIS A 119 7.67 -4.16 14.12
N THR A 120 8.39 -5.20 14.57
CA THR A 120 8.49 -5.57 15.99
C THR A 120 9.00 -4.41 16.85
N GLY A 121 10.09 -3.75 16.46
CA GLY A 121 10.62 -2.59 17.20
C GLY A 121 9.75 -1.33 17.12
N THR A 122 8.77 -1.30 16.21
CA THR A 122 7.74 -0.26 16.13
C THR A 122 6.60 -0.57 17.11
N ILE A 123 6.14 -1.81 17.17
CA ILE A 123 5.15 -2.30 18.14
C ILE A 123 5.66 -2.18 19.59
N GLU A 124 6.90 -2.56 19.86
CA GLU A 124 7.51 -2.46 21.18
C GLU A 124 7.55 -1.02 21.68
N HIS A 125 7.84 -0.06 20.80
CA HIS A 125 7.84 1.36 21.13
C HIS A 125 6.43 1.93 21.28
N ALA A 126 5.48 1.52 20.43
CA ALA A 126 4.08 1.92 20.56
C ALA A 126 3.48 1.52 21.92
N ARG A 127 3.89 0.39 22.50
CA ARG A 127 3.48 -0.07 23.85
C ARG A 127 4.07 0.76 25.01
N GLN A 128 4.98 1.68 24.73
CA GLN A 128 5.72 2.47 25.75
C GLN A 128 5.28 3.94 25.81
N ILE A 129 4.37 4.38 24.94
CA ILE A 129 3.90 5.77 24.81
C ILE A 129 2.36 5.83 24.88
N GLN A 130 1.77 7.02 25.03
CA GLN A 130 0.32 7.15 25.09
C GLN A 130 -0.36 6.80 23.74
N PRO A 131 -1.62 6.32 23.73
CA PRO A 131 -2.28 5.87 22.50
C PRO A 131 -2.36 6.93 21.38
N ASP A 132 -2.48 8.21 21.72
CA ASP A 132 -2.53 9.33 20.77
C ASP A 132 -1.15 9.88 20.37
N GLU A 133 -0.07 9.43 21.01
CA GLU A 133 1.29 9.85 20.65
C GLU A 133 1.73 9.28 19.29
N PHE A 134 2.52 10.08 18.57
CA PHE A 134 3.02 9.72 17.25
C PHE A 134 4.21 8.75 17.35
N VAL A 135 4.06 7.58 16.72
CA VAL A 135 5.15 6.61 16.57
C VAL A 135 6.04 7.04 15.41
N ALA A 136 7.12 7.76 15.73
CA ALA A 136 8.13 8.26 14.79
C ALA A 136 9.04 7.16 14.19
N LYS A 137 8.47 5.99 13.87
CA LYS A 137 9.16 4.86 13.25
C LYS A 137 8.50 4.43 11.94
N ALA A 138 9.27 4.48 10.85
CA ALA A 138 8.84 4.05 9.52
C ALA A 138 9.11 2.55 9.31
N SER A 139 8.11 1.71 9.60
CA SER A 139 8.12 0.26 9.39
C SER A 139 7.13 -0.18 8.29
N PRO A 140 7.17 -1.45 7.83
CA PRO A 140 6.14 -2.01 6.95
C PRO A 140 4.71 -1.89 7.52
N SER A 141 3.74 -1.64 6.64
CA SER A 141 2.31 -1.65 6.96
C SER A 141 1.84 -3.11 6.97
N MET A 142 1.55 -3.63 8.16
CA MET A 142 1.26 -5.06 8.38
C MET A 142 -0.24 -5.38 8.37
N TYR A 143 -1.05 -4.60 7.68
CA TYR A 143 -2.50 -4.81 7.55
C TYR A 143 -2.96 -4.63 6.11
N CYS A 144 -4.08 -5.27 5.74
CA CYS A 144 -4.61 -5.23 4.38
C CYS A 144 -5.33 -3.91 4.10
N HIS A 145 -4.82 -3.13 3.15
CA HIS A 145 -5.33 -1.79 2.81
C HIS A 145 -5.10 -1.40 1.35
N ILE A 146 -5.76 -0.33 0.94
CA ILE A 146 -5.53 0.44 -0.29
C ILE A 146 -5.38 1.91 0.15
N ASP A 147 -4.23 2.53 -0.13
CA ASP A 147 -3.85 3.85 0.41
C ASP A 147 -4.84 5.00 0.09
N GLN A 148 -5.61 4.90 -1.00
CA GLN A 148 -6.66 5.86 -1.33
C GLN A 148 -7.90 5.14 -1.87
N SER A 149 -9.06 5.50 -1.33
CA SER A 149 -10.34 5.23 -1.99
C SER A 149 -10.53 6.13 -3.21
N PRO A 150 -11.59 5.98 -4.02
CA PRO A 150 -11.94 6.93 -5.08
C PRO A 150 -12.10 8.37 -4.55
N ARG A 151 -12.65 8.53 -3.34
CA ARG A 151 -12.76 9.84 -2.67
C ARG A 151 -11.39 10.37 -2.26
N GLY A 152 -10.54 9.52 -1.67
CA GLY A 152 -9.17 9.85 -1.28
C GLY A 152 -8.28 10.27 -2.46
N ALA A 153 -8.38 9.56 -3.59
CA ALA A 153 -7.64 9.86 -4.80
C ALA A 153 -8.05 11.21 -5.40
N ILE A 154 -9.35 11.54 -5.41
CA ILE A 154 -9.84 12.85 -5.86
C ILE A 154 -9.46 13.97 -4.88
N GLN A 155 -9.45 13.72 -3.55
CA GLN A 155 -8.94 14.67 -2.56
C GLN A 155 -7.45 14.98 -2.79
N LEU A 156 -6.64 13.93 -3.02
CA LEU A 156 -5.22 14.06 -3.32
C LEU A 156 -4.99 14.84 -4.63
N LEU A 157 -5.68 14.46 -5.70
CA LEU A 157 -5.63 15.15 -7.00
C LEU A 157 -5.92 16.65 -6.84
N ARG A 158 -7.07 17.01 -6.24
CA ARG A 158 -7.47 18.42 -6.02
C ARG A 158 -6.49 19.19 -5.13
N SER A 159 -5.77 18.51 -4.23
CA SER A 159 -4.77 19.17 -3.38
C SER A 159 -3.44 19.47 -4.07
N ARG A 160 -3.14 18.78 -5.18
CA ARG A 160 -1.84 18.84 -5.90
C ARG A 160 -1.93 19.43 -7.31
N PHE A 161 -3.11 19.46 -7.91
CA PHE A 161 -3.34 19.94 -9.28
C PHE A 161 -4.39 21.06 -9.28
N SER A 162 -4.09 22.15 -9.99
CA SER A 162 -5.07 23.21 -10.28
C SER A 162 -6.23 22.66 -11.13
N PRO A 163 -7.46 23.21 -11.02
CA PRO A 163 -8.65 22.69 -11.71
C PRO A 163 -8.49 22.53 -13.23
N GLU A 164 -7.72 23.42 -13.85
CA GLU A 164 -7.44 23.45 -15.29
C GLU A 164 -6.60 22.26 -15.80
N GLY A 165 -6.00 21.47 -14.91
CA GLY A 165 -5.09 20.37 -15.23
C GLY A 165 -5.63 18.97 -14.94
N ALA A 166 -6.95 18.80 -14.82
CA ALA A 166 -7.62 17.54 -14.45
C ALA A 166 -7.61 16.47 -15.56
N ALA A 167 -6.42 16.09 -16.02
CA ALA A 167 -6.22 14.84 -16.75
C ALA A 167 -6.50 13.65 -15.82
N GLN A 168 -7.20 12.63 -16.33
CA GLN A 168 -7.67 11.48 -15.56
C GLN A 168 -6.48 10.67 -15.02
N PRO A 169 -6.32 10.50 -13.68
CA PRO A 169 -5.32 9.58 -13.15
C PRO A 169 -5.78 8.14 -13.41
N LEU A 170 -4.95 7.40 -14.15
CA LEU A 170 -5.18 6.03 -14.63
C LEU A 170 -4.19 5.08 -13.93
N ILE A 171 -4.65 4.31 -12.92
CA ILE A 171 -3.85 3.30 -12.22
C ILE A 171 -4.73 2.06 -11.77
N VAL A 172 -4.91 1.04 -12.67
CA VAL A 172 -5.59 -0.35 -12.70
C VAL A 172 -5.24 -1.69 -11.87
N TRP A 173 -6.25 -2.60 -11.59
CA TRP A 173 -6.38 -4.00 -10.93
C TRP A 173 -5.80 -4.05 -9.48
N ASP A 174 -5.97 -5.06 -8.60
CA ASP A 174 -6.78 -6.31 -8.62
C ASP A 174 -8.32 -6.05 -8.43
N PHE A 175 -9.11 -7.11 -8.65
CA PHE A 175 -10.58 -7.20 -8.63
C PHE A 175 -11.06 -8.65 -8.80
N GLY A 176 -10.24 -9.58 -9.32
CA GLY A 176 -10.72 -10.94 -9.66
C GLY A 176 -11.13 -11.78 -8.45
N SER A 177 -10.72 -11.37 -7.24
CA SER A 177 -11.07 -12.00 -5.97
C SER A 177 -11.62 -11.04 -4.90
N VAL A 178 -11.64 -9.72 -5.20
CA VAL A 178 -11.99 -8.65 -4.25
C VAL A 178 -13.28 -8.00 -4.73
N LYS A 179 -14.36 -8.19 -3.98
CA LYS A 179 -15.69 -7.68 -4.31
C LYS A 179 -15.84 -6.25 -3.75
N GLU A 180 -15.79 -5.24 -4.61
CA GLU A 180 -15.77 -3.81 -4.24
C GLU A 180 -16.88 -3.43 -3.23
N GLU A 181 -18.05 -4.08 -3.32
CA GLU A 181 -19.23 -3.79 -2.48
C GLU A 181 -19.24 -4.49 -1.10
N SER A 182 -18.57 -5.64 -0.95
CA SER A 182 -18.60 -6.44 0.29
C SER A 182 -17.27 -6.46 1.04
N ASP A 183 -16.16 -6.33 0.32
CA ASP A 183 -14.82 -6.60 0.88
C ASP A 183 -14.10 -5.30 1.26
N LEU A 184 -14.51 -4.14 0.72
CA LEU A 184 -13.86 -2.85 0.94
C LEU A 184 -14.65 -1.96 1.89
N CYS A 185 -14.05 -1.64 3.03
CA CYS A 185 -14.60 -0.73 4.03
C CYS A 185 -13.92 0.65 3.93
N PRO A 186 -14.66 1.74 3.65
CA PRO A 186 -14.13 3.11 3.73
C PRO A 186 -13.62 3.45 5.14
N SER A 187 -12.34 3.79 5.24
CA SER A 187 -11.73 4.31 6.46
C SER A 187 -11.16 5.71 6.23
N THR A 188 -11.39 6.61 7.20
CA THR A 188 -10.80 7.95 7.16
C THR A 188 -9.52 7.97 7.97
N ALA A 189 -8.38 8.07 7.28
CA ALA A 189 -7.09 8.29 7.89
C ALA A 189 -7.00 9.75 8.36
N VAL A 190 -7.09 9.97 9.67
CA VAL A 190 -6.89 11.27 10.32
C VAL A 190 -5.41 11.44 10.59
N ILE A 191 -4.81 12.53 10.12
CA ILE A 191 -3.37 12.76 10.23
C ILE A 191 -3.08 13.70 11.41
N PRO A 192 -2.34 13.25 12.44
CA PRO A 192 -1.91 14.11 13.55
C PRO A 192 -1.12 15.33 13.04
N LYS A 193 -1.29 16.49 13.69
CA LYS A 193 -0.60 17.74 13.28
C LYS A 193 0.93 17.58 13.16
N ALA A 194 1.54 16.71 13.97
CA ALA A 194 2.96 16.37 13.91
C ALA A 194 3.37 15.74 12.56
N MET A 195 2.50 14.96 11.91
CA MET A 195 2.73 14.26 10.65
C MET A 195 2.40 15.09 9.39
N ALA A 196 1.78 16.26 9.53
CA ALA A 196 1.33 17.08 8.40
C ALA A 196 2.47 17.55 7.44
N LYS A 197 3.74 17.43 7.85
CA LYS A 197 4.93 17.69 7.02
C LYS A 197 5.60 16.43 6.43
N MET A 198 5.22 15.23 6.92
CA MET A 198 5.86 13.96 6.54
C MET A 198 5.05 13.17 5.51
N VAL A 199 3.72 13.18 5.63
CA VAL A 199 2.82 12.47 4.72
C VAL A 199 2.37 13.39 3.60
N ALA A 200 2.17 12.84 2.40
CA ALA A 200 1.65 13.58 1.26
C ALA A 200 0.13 13.81 1.32
N VAL A 201 -0.36 14.29 2.47
CA VAL A 201 -1.79 14.50 2.76
C VAL A 201 -2.40 15.56 1.83
N PRO A 202 -3.70 15.46 1.49
CA PRO A 202 -4.49 16.60 1.06
C PRO A 202 -4.46 17.76 2.07
N LYS A 203 -4.67 18.99 1.61
CA LYS A 203 -4.88 20.15 2.50
C LYS A 203 -6.21 19.96 3.26
N GLY A 204 -6.17 19.47 4.50
CA GLY A 204 -7.39 19.27 5.30
C GLY A 204 -7.34 18.34 6.51
N GLY A 205 -6.21 17.69 6.83
CA GLY A 205 -6.06 16.89 8.06
C GLY A 205 -6.40 15.39 7.94
N GLY A 206 -6.61 14.88 6.73
CA GLY A 206 -6.80 13.45 6.47
C GLY A 206 -7.07 13.12 5.01
N PHE A 207 -7.28 11.83 4.74
CA PHE A 207 -7.75 11.30 3.45
C PHE A 207 -8.57 10.02 3.68
N GLU A 208 -9.41 9.65 2.71
CA GLU A 208 -10.08 8.34 2.74
C GLU A 208 -9.22 7.26 2.07
N MET A 209 -9.08 6.14 2.77
CA MET A 209 -8.45 4.90 2.32
C MET A 209 -9.48 3.77 2.36
N TRP A 210 -9.14 2.60 1.84
CA TRP A 210 -9.91 1.39 2.08
C TRP A 210 -9.13 0.42 2.96
N VAL A 211 -9.83 -0.14 3.94
CA VAL A 211 -9.39 -1.31 4.70
C VAL A 211 -10.24 -2.51 4.26
N VAL A 212 -9.66 -3.70 4.27
CA VAL A 212 -10.24 -4.86 3.55
C VAL A 212 -10.70 -5.92 4.53
N ALA A 213 -11.95 -6.38 4.42
CA ALA A 213 -12.50 -7.49 5.20
C ALA A 213 -11.94 -8.85 4.71
N ALA A 214 -11.97 -9.88 5.55
CA ALA A 214 -11.51 -11.21 5.16
C ALA A 214 -12.50 -11.88 4.18
N ASN A 215 -11.98 -12.43 3.09
CA ASN A 215 -12.70 -13.25 2.10
C ASN A 215 -11.78 -14.42 1.69
N GLU A 216 -12.31 -15.65 1.67
CA GLU A 216 -11.56 -16.88 1.34
C GLU A 216 -11.18 -16.97 -0.15
N GLU A 217 -11.83 -16.20 -1.02
CA GLU A 217 -11.50 -16.13 -2.45
C GLU A 217 -10.21 -15.33 -2.72
N HIS A 218 -9.74 -14.52 -1.76
CA HIS A 218 -8.55 -13.67 -1.90
C HIS A 218 -7.28 -14.45 -2.23
N LYS A 219 -6.57 -14.03 -3.27
CA LYS A 219 -5.30 -14.64 -3.72
C LYS A 219 -4.13 -13.73 -3.40
N TRP A 220 -3.21 -14.23 -2.59
CA TRP A 220 -2.02 -13.50 -2.16
C TRP A 220 -0.78 -13.92 -2.93
N TYR A 221 0.03 -12.93 -3.31
CA TYR A 221 1.28 -13.11 -4.04
C TYR A 221 2.42 -12.35 -3.38
N TRP A 222 3.64 -12.89 -3.45
CA TRP A 222 4.88 -12.22 -3.05
C TRP A 222 5.99 -12.56 -4.05
N MET A 223 7.11 -11.83 -4.00
CA MET A 223 8.32 -12.20 -4.74
C MET A 223 9.42 -12.63 -3.76
N SER A 224 9.84 -13.90 -3.85
CA SER A 224 10.97 -14.37 -3.05
C SER A 224 12.28 -13.68 -3.48
N ALA A 225 13.12 -13.33 -2.51
CA ALA A 225 14.44 -12.72 -2.75
C ALA A 225 14.43 -11.57 -3.79
N GLN A 226 13.42 -10.69 -3.73
CA GLN A 226 13.28 -9.54 -4.63
C GLN A 226 14.55 -8.68 -4.62
N GLN A 227 15.09 -8.39 -5.80
CA GLN A 227 16.32 -7.63 -5.97
C GLN A 227 16.06 -6.11 -6.05
N PRO A 228 17.08 -5.28 -5.72
CA PRO A 228 17.12 -3.83 -5.95
C PRO A 228 16.52 -3.32 -7.27
N ASP A 229 16.71 -4.05 -8.36
CA ASP A 229 16.36 -3.69 -9.73
C ASP A 229 15.08 -4.39 -10.24
N GLU A 230 14.39 -5.13 -9.36
CA GLU A 230 13.09 -5.74 -9.58
C GLU A 230 11.95 -4.92 -8.93
N PRO A 231 11.62 -3.69 -9.40
CA PRO A 231 10.62 -2.86 -8.74
C PRO A 231 9.22 -3.46 -8.88
N LEU A 232 8.48 -3.42 -7.76
CA LEU A 232 7.06 -3.69 -7.72
C LEU A 232 6.30 -2.38 -7.92
N LEU A 233 5.63 -2.23 -9.06
CA LEU A 233 4.64 -1.19 -9.26
C LEU A 233 3.32 -1.65 -8.64
N LEU A 234 2.72 -0.83 -7.77
CA LEU A 234 1.40 -1.08 -7.17
C LEU A 234 0.38 -0.06 -7.66
N LYS A 235 -0.88 -0.47 -7.66
CA LYS A 235 -2.02 0.36 -8.03
C LYS A 235 -2.89 0.72 -6.86
N ILE A 236 -3.18 2.02 -6.74
CA ILE A 236 -4.03 2.53 -5.66
C ILE A 236 -5.42 2.94 -6.18
N TYR A 237 -5.52 3.61 -7.33
CA TYR A 237 -6.81 4.05 -7.87
C TYR A 237 -6.80 4.26 -9.40
N ASP A 238 -7.81 3.69 -10.08
CA ASP A 238 -8.19 4.02 -11.45
C ASP A 238 -9.60 4.63 -11.55
N SER A 239 -9.70 5.67 -12.38
CA SER A 239 -10.96 6.31 -12.74
C SER A 239 -11.73 5.59 -13.85
N LYS A 240 -11.07 4.77 -14.67
CA LYS A 240 -11.72 3.89 -15.66
C LYS A 240 -12.47 2.76 -14.94
N LYS A 241 -13.72 2.53 -15.33
CA LYS A 241 -14.64 1.64 -14.61
C LYS A 241 -14.66 0.18 -15.08
N GLU A 242 -14.26 -0.09 -16.33
CA GLU A 242 -14.51 -1.36 -17.01
C GLU A 242 -13.32 -1.84 -17.84
N GLY A 243 -13.21 -3.17 -18.01
CA GLY A 243 -12.17 -3.83 -18.82
C GLY A 243 -10.74 -3.57 -18.35
N ILE A 244 -10.64 -3.06 -17.12
CA ILE A 244 -9.51 -2.55 -16.38
C ILE A 244 -10.11 -2.48 -14.98
N ALA A 245 -9.47 -3.09 -14.00
CA ALA A 245 -9.87 -2.90 -12.62
C ALA A 245 -9.13 -1.73 -11.97
N ARG A 246 -9.15 -1.55 -10.65
CA ARG A 246 -9.08 -0.16 -10.15
C ARG A 246 -8.23 0.10 -8.91
N PHE A 247 -7.72 -0.92 -8.21
CA PHE A 247 -7.03 -0.79 -6.94
C PHE A 247 -6.45 -2.13 -6.49
N CYS A 248 -5.29 -2.13 -5.83
CA CYS A 248 -4.67 -3.34 -5.32
C CYS A 248 -4.58 -3.31 -3.79
N PRO A 249 -5.37 -4.15 -3.08
CA PRO A 249 -5.10 -4.46 -1.69
C PRO A 249 -3.67 -4.94 -1.50
N HIS A 250 -3.01 -4.46 -0.45
CA HIS A 250 -1.65 -4.87 -0.14
C HIS A 250 -1.38 -4.84 1.36
N THR A 251 -0.39 -5.64 1.78
CA THR A 251 0.14 -5.68 3.14
C THR A 251 1.57 -6.22 3.09
N ALA A 252 2.36 -5.94 4.13
CA ALA A 252 3.54 -6.73 4.44
C ALA A 252 3.16 -7.94 5.32
N VAL A 253 3.98 -9.00 5.24
CA VAL A 253 3.88 -10.22 6.06
C VAL A 253 5.21 -10.49 6.77
N GLN A 254 5.15 -11.15 7.93
CA GLN A 254 6.36 -11.61 8.63
C GLN A 254 6.73 -13.00 8.14
N THR A 255 7.85 -13.11 7.42
CA THR A 255 8.50 -14.37 7.06
C THR A 255 9.50 -14.84 8.12
#